data_AF-A0A4V5RXS5-F1
#
_entry.id   AF-A0A4V5RXS5-F1
#
_cell.length_a   1.000
_cell.length_b   1.000
_cell.length_c   1.000
_cell.angle_alpha   90.00
_cell.angle_beta   90.00
_cell.angle_gamma   90.00
#
_symmetry.space_group_name_H-M   'P 1'
#
loop_
_entity.id
_entity.type
_entity.pdbx_description
1 polymer ?
#
loop_
_entity_poly.entity_id
_entity_poly.type
_entity_poly.pdbx_seq_one_letter_code
_entity_poly.pdbx_strand_id
1 'polypeptide(L)'
;MKNTLILFFFLSLTGCTHNQSKALSMNSSSVNTYPQSMSNLQLCDTLYYGRSSNQTLAAIGSEFNRRGLSKSWCDTETNKLYLTKTIDWVADQVEGKEDSEEEASAVVLPAN
;
A
#
# COMPACT_ATOMS: atom_id res chain seq x y z
N MET A 1 -13.81 -37.44 -6.14
CA MET A 1 -12.82 -36.99 -5.14
C MET A 1 -11.74 -36.04 -5.70
N LYS A 2 -11.69 -35.76 -7.02
CA LYS A 2 -10.73 -34.79 -7.61
C LYS A 2 -11.17 -33.32 -7.45
N ASN A 3 -12.47 -33.05 -7.53
CA ASN A 3 -13.00 -31.68 -7.48
C ASN A 3 -12.99 -31.06 -6.08
N THR A 4 -12.96 -31.88 -5.02
CA THR A 4 -12.84 -31.42 -3.62
C THR A 4 -11.42 -30.96 -3.25
N LEU A 5 -10.39 -31.47 -3.93
CA LEU A 5 -9.00 -31.04 -3.75
C LEU A 5 -8.74 -29.64 -4.31
N ILE A 6 -9.41 -29.29 -5.43
CA ILE A 6 -9.33 -27.96 -6.04
C ILE A 6 -9.96 -26.92 -5.11
N LEU A 7 -11.09 -27.24 -4.46
CA LEU A 7 -11.76 -26.35 -3.52
C LEU A 7 -10.89 -26.04 -2.29
N PHE A 8 -10.18 -27.04 -1.76
CA PHE A 8 -9.26 -26.87 -0.63
C PHE A 8 -8.04 -26.01 -0.99
N PHE A 9 -7.58 -26.05 -2.24
CA PHE A 9 -6.50 -25.21 -2.74
C PHE A 9 -6.90 -23.73 -2.84
N PHE A 10 -8.17 -23.43 -3.14
CA PHE A 10 -8.66 -22.04 -3.13
C PHE A 10 -8.86 -21.47 -1.72
N LEU A 11 -9.21 -22.29 -0.72
CA LEU A 11 -9.35 -21.83 0.68
C LEU A 11 -8.00 -21.50 1.34
N SER A 12 -6.88 -22.02 0.86
CA SER A 12 -5.55 -21.68 1.38
C SER A 12 -4.97 -20.38 0.84
N LEU A 13 -5.58 -19.75 -0.19
CA LEU A 13 -5.19 -18.43 -0.69
C LEU A 13 -5.79 -17.26 0.11
N THR A 14 -6.83 -17.47 0.92
CA THR A 14 -7.40 -16.44 1.80
C THR A 14 -6.64 -16.41 3.14
N GLY A 15 -5.34 -16.16 3.09
CA GLY A 15 -4.45 -16.36 4.24
C GLY A 15 -3.32 -15.36 4.41
N CYS A 16 -3.30 -14.23 3.69
CA CYS A 16 -2.40 -13.12 4.01
C CYS A 16 -3.09 -12.17 4.97
N THR A 17 -2.93 -12.47 6.27
CA THR A 17 -3.45 -11.71 7.41
C THR A 17 -3.24 -10.20 7.26
N HIS A 18 -4.30 -9.44 7.56
CA HIS A 18 -4.40 -7.98 7.67
C HIS A 18 -3.17 -7.29 8.31
N ASN A 19 -2.43 -7.97 9.18
CA ASN A 19 -1.25 -7.43 9.85
C ASN A 19 0.02 -7.37 8.99
N GLN A 20 0.13 -8.14 7.90
CA GLN A 20 1.26 -8.05 6.97
C GLN A 20 1.19 -6.78 6.09
N SER A 21 0.01 -6.19 5.92
CA SER A 21 -0.14 -4.90 5.22
C SER A 21 0.51 -3.73 5.98
N LYS A 22 0.63 -3.82 7.32
CA LYS A 22 1.38 -2.82 8.11
C LYS A 22 2.88 -2.86 7.83
N ALA A 23 3.41 -4.01 7.42
CA ALA A 23 4.81 -4.19 7.02
C ALA A 23 5.11 -3.69 5.60
N LEU A 24 4.08 -3.34 4.81
CA LEU A 24 4.22 -2.53 3.60
C LEU A 24 4.31 -1.03 3.94
N SER A 25 5.04 -0.69 5.01
CA SER A 25 5.68 0.61 5.10
C SER A 25 6.56 0.73 3.86
N MET A 26 6.02 1.43 2.87
CA MET A 26 6.49 1.55 1.49
C MET A 26 7.89 2.19 1.38
N ASN A 27 8.57 2.38 2.51
CA ASN A 27 9.74 3.18 2.72
C ASN A 27 10.60 2.55 3.85
N SER A 28 11.04 1.31 3.64
CA SER A 28 11.91 0.58 4.57
C SER A 28 13.34 1.14 4.62
N SER A 29 13.71 1.99 3.66
CA SER A 29 15.03 2.62 3.61
C SER A 29 15.20 3.71 4.68
N SER A 30 16.40 3.76 5.26
CA SER A 30 16.81 4.77 6.23
C SER A 30 16.65 6.19 5.68
N VAL A 31 16.18 7.12 6.51
CA VAL A 31 16.12 8.55 6.19
C VAL A 31 17.47 9.19 6.54
N ASN A 32 18.23 9.58 5.53
CA ASN A 32 19.57 10.14 5.71
C ASN A 32 19.64 11.67 5.51
N THR A 33 18.50 12.35 5.38
CA THR A 33 18.42 13.82 5.26
C THR A 33 18.40 14.49 6.63
N TYR A 34 18.78 15.77 6.71
CA TYR A 34 18.63 16.55 7.94
C TYR A 34 17.15 16.73 8.31
N PRO A 35 16.79 16.83 9.61
CA PRO A 35 15.38 16.98 10.03
C PRO A 35 14.66 18.14 9.34
N GLN A 36 15.35 19.28 9.14
CA GLN A 36 14.82 20.45 8.45
C GLN A 36 14.36 20.17 7.02
N SER A 37 14.95 19.15 6.37
CA SER A 37 14.63 18.74 5.00
C SER A 37 13.81 17.45 4.94
N MET A 38 13.49 16.83 6.08
CA MET A 38 12.58 15.68 6.12
C MET A 38 11.16 16.14 5.79
N SER A 39 10.40 15.30 5.08
CA SER A 39 8.95 15.45 4.96
C SER A 39 8.26 15.18 6.31
N ASN A 40 7.03 15.66 6.47
CA ASN A 40 6.26 15.44 7.69
C ASN A 40 6.05 13.93 7.98
N LEU A 41 5.82 13.13 6.93
CA LEU A 41 5.73 11.68 7.06
C LEU A 41 7.06 11.04 7.47
N GLN A 42 8.20 11.49 6.94
CA GLN A 42 9.51 11.00 7.39
C GLN A 42 9.78 11.33 8.87
N LEU A 43 9.34 12.49 9.36
CA LEU A 43 9.41 12.82 10.78
C LEU A 43 8.52 11.89 11.61
N CYS A 44 7.30 11.60 11.15
CA CYS A 44 6.40 10.64 11.80
C CYS A 44 6.99 9.21 11.82
N ASP A 45 7.50 8.74 10.68
CA ASP A 45 8.07 7.41 10.49
C ASP A 45 9.26 7.18 11.42
N THR A 46 10.16 8.15 11.49
CA THR A 46 11.40 8.06 12.29
C THR A 46 11.14 8.23 13.78
N LEU A 47 10.16 9.04 14.17
CA LEU A 47 9.86 9.32 15.58
C LEU A 47 8.91 8.29 16.22
N TYR A 48 7.93 7.76 15.49
CA TYR A 48 6.86 6.92 16.04
C TYR A 48 6.74 5.53 15.43
N TYR A 49 7.17 5.32 14.18
CA TYR A 49 6.94 4.06 13.44
C TYR A 49 8.21 3.25 13.18
N GLY A 50 9.33 3.63 13.81
CA GLY A 50 10.55 2.82 13.85
C GLY A 50 11.39 2.82 12.57
N ARG A 51 11.20 3.82 11.70
CA ARG A 51 12.06 3.98 10.52
C ARG A 51 13.44 4.47 10.93
N SER A 52 14.49 3.82 10.43
CA SER A 52 15.87 4.19 10.74
C SER A 52 16.25 5.57 10.19
N SER A 53 17.12 6.27 10.91
CA SER A 53 17.73 7.54 10.47
C SER A 53 19.10 7.70 11.12
N ASN A 54 20.00 8.41 10.43
CA ASN A 54 21.29 8.82 10.99
C ASN A 54 21.19 10.07 11.87
N GLN A 55 20.00 10.66 12.01
CA GLN A 55 19.76 11.84 12.83
C GLN A 55 19.33 11.45 14.25
N THR A 56 19.58 12.31 15.23
CA THR A 56 19.18 12.05 16.62
C THR A 56 17.67 12.24 16.81
N LEU A 57 17.06 11.44 17.69
CA LEU A 57 15.64 11.59 18.05
C LEU A 57 15.32 12.97 18.62
N ALA A 58 16.27 13.61 19.31
CA ALA A 58 16.11 14.97 19.82
C ALA A 58 16.00 16.00 18.68
N ALA A 59 16.83 15.90 17.64
CA ALA A 59 16.77 16.79 16.49
C ALA A 59 15.50 16.58 15.66
N ILE A 60 15.10 15.32 15.48
CA ILE A 60 13.84 14.95 14.81
C ILE A 60 12.64 15.47 15.61
N GLY A 61 12.60 15.22 16.92
CA GLY A 61 11.52 15.67 17.81
C GLY A 61 11.42 17.18 17.94
N SER A 62 12.56 17.88 17.96
CA SER A 62 12.59 19.35 17.93
C SER A 62 11.96 19.90 16.65
N GLU A 63 12.29 19.31 15.50
CA GLU A 63 11.71 19.71 14.22
C GLU A 63 10.22 19.38 14.12
N PHE A 64 9.83 18.21 14.60
CA PHE A 64 8.43 17.80 14.70
C PHE A 64 7.59 18.81 15.50
N ASN A 65 8.10 19.22 16.67
CA ASN A 65 7.45 20.23 17.51
C ASN A 65 7.48 21.62 16.86
N ARG A 66 8.59 22.01 16.21
CA ARG A 66 8.69 23.28 15.48
C ARG A 66 7.63 23.41 14.39
N ARG A 67 7.29 22.30 13.73
CA ARG A 67 6.25 22.23 12.70
C ARG A 67 4.82 22.11 13.26
N GLY A 68 4.65 22.01 14.58
CA GLY A 68 3.34 21.84 15.20
C GLY A 68 2.66 20.52 14.82
N LEU A 69 3.43 19.48 14.49
CA LEU A 69 2.88 18.17 14.17
C LEU A 69 2.43 17.45 15.45
N SER A 70 1.50 16.52 15.30
CA SER A 70 1.00 15.68 16.39
C SER A 70 0.97 14.22 15.98
N LYS A 71 1.04 13.31 16.96
CA LYS A 71 0.93 11.87 16.68
C LYS A 71 -0.42 11.53 16.02
N SER A 72 -1.51 12.18 16.42
CA SER A 72 -2.83 11.98 15.81
C SER A 72 -2.87 12.39 14.34
N TRP A 73 -2.11 13.43 13.96
CA TRP A 73 -1.93 13.81 12.57
C TRP A 73 -1.15 12.73 11.80
N CYS A 74 -0.05 12.23 12.36
CA CYS A 74 0.70 11.13 11.77
C CYS A 74 -0.19 9.89 11.52
N ASP A 75 -0.98 9.50 12.51
CA ASP A 75 -1.87 8.33 12.42
C ASP A 75 -2.94 8.56 11.33
N THR A 76 -3.51 9.77 11.26
CA THR A 76 -4.51 10.14 10.24
C THR A 76 -3.93 10.11 8.83
N GLU A 77 -2.75 10.71 8.63
CA GLU A 77 -2.12 10.82 7.32
C GLU A 77 -1.63 9.46 6.81
N THR A 78 -1.13 8.62 7.72
CA THR A 78 -0.72 7.24 7.41
C THR A 78 -1.93 6.39 7.03
N ASN A 79 -3.07 6.54 7.72
CA ASN A 79 -4.31 5.83 7.40
C ASN A 79 -4.89 6.25 6.04
N LYS A 80 -4.77 7.52 5.64
CA LYS A 80 -5.18 7.95 4.29
C LYS A 80 -4.40 7.21 3.22
N LEU A 81 -3.09 7.05 3.38
CA LEU A 81 -2.26 6.30 2.43
C LEU A 81 -2.67 4.83 2.33
N TYR A 82 -3.10 4.21 3.43
CA TYR A 82 -3.67 2.87 3.39
C TYR A 82 -4.99 2.83 2.62
N LEU A 83 -5.88 3.80 2.87
CA LEU A 83 -7.17 3.86 2.19
C LEU A 83 -7.01 4.10 0.68
N THR A 84 -6.17 5.05 0.27
CA THR A 84 -5.92 5.31 -1.16
C THR A 84 -5.33 4.09 -1.84
N LYS A 85 -4.34 3.42 -1.23
CA LYS A 85 -3.80 2.18 -1.80
C LYS A 85 -4.81 1.07 -1.93
N THR A 86 -5.73 0.93 -0.97
CA THR A 86 -6.80 -0.07 -1.10
C THR A 86 -7.75 0.29 -2.23
N ILE A 87 -8.03 1.57 -2.45
CA ILE A 87 -8.87 2.02 -3.56
C ILE A 87 -8.13 1.81 -4.89
N ASP A 88 -6.87 2.20 -5.00
CA ASP A 88 -6.05 2.01 -6.20
C ASP A 88 -5.92 0.52 -6.56
N TRP A 89 -5.65 -0.34 -5.57
CA TRP A 89 -5.61 -1.79 -5.78
C TRP A 89 -6.97 -2.35 -6.22
N VAL A 90 -8.07 -1.86 -5.66
CA VAL A 90 -9.41 -2.26 -6.11
C VAL A 90 -9.68 -1.76 -7.53
N ALA A 91 -9.30 -0.53 -7.85
CA ALA A 91 -9.48 0.06 -9.19
C ALA A 91 -8.68 -0.71 -10.25
N ASP A 92 -7.41 -1.01 -10.00
CA ASP A 92 -6.55 -1.83 -10.89
C ASP A 92 -7.16 -3.22 -11.14
N GLN A 93 -7.87 -3.80 -10.16
CA GLN A 93 -8.54 -5.10 -10.28
C GLN A 93 -9.87 -5.06 -11.04
N VAL A 94 -10.47 -3.87 -11.17
CA VAL A 94 -11.71 -3.62 -11.92
C VAL A 94 -11.37 -3.28 -13.37
N GLU A 95 -10.35 -2.44 -13.62
CA GLU A 95 -9.88 -2.13 -14.98
C GLU A 95 -9.24 -3.35 -15.67
N GLY A 96 -8.61 -4.26 -14.92
CA GLY A 96 -8.08 -5.53 -15.44
C GLY A 96 -9.12 -6.60 -15.82
N LYS A 97 -10.43 -6.29 -15.79
CA LYS A 97 -11.53 -7.21 -16.16
C LYS A 97 -12.34 -6.76 -17.37
N GLU A 98 -11.90 -5.77 -18.15
CA GLU A 98 -12.61 -5.32 -19.36
C GLU A 98 -11.99 -5.77 -20.68
N ASP A 99 -11.04 -6.72 -20.68
CA ASP A 99 -10.43 -7.27 -21.91
C ASP A 99 -10.55 -8.81 -21.98
N SER A 100 -11.74 -9.41 -21.87
CA SER A 100 -11.94 -10.79 -22.33
C SER A 100 -13.41 -11.25 -22.29
N GLU A 101 -14.29 -10.58 -23.01
CA GLU A 101 -15.56 -11.18 -23.47
C GLU A 101 -16.21 -10.24 -24.50
N GLU A 102 -15.81 -10.31 -25.77
CA GLU A 102 -16.74 -10.09 -26.90
C GLU A 102 -16.19 -10.70 -28.20
N GLU A 103 -17.04 -11.53 -28.81
CA GLU A 103 -17.16 -11.78 -30.26
C GLU A 103 -16.10 -12.62 -31.00
N ALA A 104 -16.31 -13.94 -31.02
CA ALA A 104 -15.97 -14.76 -32.20
C ALA A 104 -16.96 -15.92 -32.37
N SER A 105 -18.24 -15.60 -32.59
CA SER A 105 -19.22 -16.59 -33.07
C SER A 105 -20.27 -15.96 -33.98
N ALA A 106 -19.90 -15.66 -35.23
CA ALA A 106 -20.81 -15.80 -36.37
C ALA A 106 -20.03 -15.87 -37.69
N VAL A 107 -20.12 -17.02 -38.34
CA VAL A 107 -19.71 -17.27 -39.73
C VAL A 107 -20.64 -16.48 -40.66
N VAL A 108 -20.10 -15.60 -41.50
CA VAL A 108 -20.66 -15.25 -42.82
C VAL A 108 -19.51 -14.98 -43.80
N LEU A 109 -19.37 -15.84 -44.81
CA LEU A 109 -18.49 -15.64 -45.97
C LEU A 109 -19.19 -14.71 -46.98
N PRO A 110 -18.55 -13.64 -47.49
CA PRO A 110 -19.03 -12.97 -48.68
C PRO A 110 -18.64 -13.78 -49.93
N ALA A 111 -19.62 -13.98 -50.80
CA ALA A 111 -19.44 -14.56 -52.12
C ALA A 111 -18.69 -13.58 -53.04
N ASN A 112 -17.62 -14.06 -53.68
CA ASN A 112 -17.16 -13.60 -54.99
C ASN A 112 -16.39 -14.72 -55.69
#